data_AF-A0A7S1G939-F1
#
_entry.id   AF-A0A7S1G939-F1
#
_cell.length_a   1.000
_cell.length_b   1.000
_cell.length_c   1.000
_cell.angle_alpha   90.00
_cell.angle_beta   90.00
_cell.angle_gamma   90.00
#
_symmetry.space_group_name_H-M   'P 1'
#
loop_
_entity.id
_entity.type
_entity.pdbx_description
1 polymer ?
#
loop_
_entity_poly.entity_id
_entity_poly.type
_entity_poly.pdbx_seq_one_letter_code
_entity_poly.pdbx_strand_id
1 'polypeptide(L)'
;IGDGDGDGGDELVIAASYYFDAEDYPERVTAQPTAAAAAMTPPGRGRGRGLEVQTAKYAACALLAFDLRAQRWRWRLHLDLSTADGGLVALIEAAPTVADLDADGELEVVVATMLGFVHVVGGDGAPREGWPVQL
;
A
#
# COMPACT_ATOMS: atom_id res chain seq x y z
N ILE A 1 12.69 12.78 -1.67
CA ILE A 1 12.61 13.54 -2.94
C ILE A 1 13.97 13.43 -3.58
N GLY A 2 14.03 13.13 -4.87
CA GLY A 2 15.25 13.04 -5.67
C GLY A 2 14.92 12.56 -7.08
N ASP A 3 15.85 12.77 -8.00
CA ASP A 3 15.79 12.32 -9.39
C ASP A 3 16.02 10.81 -9.46
N GLY A 4 14.94 10.05 -9.31
CA GLY A 4 14.98 8.61 -9.22
C GLY A 4 15.10 7.91 -10.56
N ASP A 5 14.87 8.59 -11.67
CA ASP A 5 14.93 8.00 -13.01
C ASP A 5 15.99 8.61 -13.94
N GLY A 6 16.79 9.54 -13.42
CA GLY A 6 17.88 10.20 -14.14
C GLY A 6 17.43 11.18 -15.21
N ASP A 7 16.18 11.63 -15.21
CA ASP A 7 15.64 12.55 -16.22
C ASP A 7 15.91 14.04 -15.94
N GLY A 8 16.51 14.33 -14.77
CA GLY A 8 16.81 15.67 -14.28
C GLY A 8 15.66 16.35 -13.55
N GLY A 9 14.52 15.66 -13.35
CA GLY A 9 13.39 16.09 -12.54
C GLY A 9 13.31 15.30 -11.24
N ASP A 10 12.90 15.94 -10.14
CA ASP A 10 12.77 15.24 -8.87
C ASP A 10 11.43 14.47 -8.77
N GLU A 11 11.50 13.21 -8.30
CA GLU A 11 10.36 12.46 -7.81
C GLU A 11 10.11 12.68 -6.31
N LEU A 12 8.83 12.80 -5.97
CA LEU A 12 8.35 12.62 -4.61
C LEU A 12 8.05 11.14 -4.35
N VAL A 13 8.83 10.54 -3.45
CA VAL A 13 8.56 9.21 -2.91
C VAL A 13 7.72 9.34 -1.65
N ILE A 14 6.62 8.58 -1.60
CA ILE A 14 5.65 8.56 -0.51
C ILE A 14 5.56 7.14 0.02
N ALA A 15 5.81 6.96 1.31
CA ALA A 15 5.40 5.77 2.03
C ALA A 15 3.96 5.97 2.54
N ALA A 16 3.09 5.02 2.23
CA ALA A 16 1.69 5.08 2.61
C ALA A 16 1.27 3.81 3.36
N SER A 17 0.57 4.02 4.47
CA SER A 17 -0.17 2.98 5.18
C SER A 17 -1.65 3.16 4.84
N TYR A 18 -2.32 2.08 4.44
CA TYR A 18 -3.75 2.03 4.17
C TYR A 18 -4.40 1.06 5.14
N TYR A 19 -5.30 1.58 5.95
CA TYR A 19 -6.17 0.78 6.80
C TYR A 19 -7.54 1.42 6.80
N PHE A 20 -8.55 0.63 7.13
CA PHE A 20 -9.89 1.14 7.30
C PHE A 20 -10.08 1.53 8.76
N ASP A 21 -10.29 2.82 9.00
CA ASP A 21 -10.60 3.33 10.34
C ASP A 21 -12.11 3.23 10.59
N ALA A 22 -12.48 2.44 11.59
CA ALA A 22 -13.86 2.23 11.99
C ALA A 22 -14.47 3.44 12.70
N GLU A 23 -13.65 4.28 13.33
CA GLU A 23 -14.10 5.47 14.05
C GLU A 23 -14.50 6.57 13.06
N ASP A 24 -13.75 6.72 11.97
CA ASP A 24 -14.03 7.68 10.90
C ASP A 24 -15.18 7.24 9.98
N TYR A 25 -15.45 5.93 9.88
CA TYR A 25 -16.43 5.35 8.96
C TYR A 25 -17.36 4.30 9.63
N PRO A 26 -18.08 4.65 10.70
CA PRO A 26 -18.87 3.71 11.50
C PRO A 26 -20.02 3.03 10.71
N GLU A 27 -20.50 3.65 9.64
CA GLU A 27 -21.59 3.15 8.79
C GLU A 27 -21.21 1.90 7.99
N ARG A 28 -19.92 1.66 7.74
CA ARG A 28 -19.44 0.49 6.99
C ARG A 28 -19.10 -0.70 7.89
N VAL A 29 -18.95 -0.47 9.19
CA VAL A 29 -18.76 -1.52 10.21
C VAL A 29 -20.11 -2.11 10.62
N THR A 30 -21.14 -1.27 10.69
CA THR A 30 -22.50 -1.66 11.11
C THR A 30 -23.36 -2.24 9.98
N ALA A 31 -22.89 -2.19 8.73
CA ALA A 31 -23.53 -2.81 7.57
C ALA A 31 -23.42 -4.36 7.54
N GLN A 32 -23.26 -4.99 8.70
CA GLN A 32 -23.56 -6.40 8.88
C GLN A 32 -25.06 -6.58 8.53
N PRO A 33 -25.44 -7.54 7.67
CA PRO A 33 -26.80 -7.60 7.17
C PRO A 33 -27.74 -7.90 8.34
N THR A 34 -28.40 -6.87 8.85
CA THR A 34 -29.58 -7.08 9.67
C THR A 34 -30.59 -7.80 8.79
N ALA A 35 -31.30 -8.77 9.37
CA ALA A 35 -32.30 -9.59 8.67
C ALA A 35 -33.37 -8.76 7.92
N ALA A 36 -33.47 -7.45 8.19
CA ALA A 36 -34.34 -6.51 7.51
C ALA A 36 -33.95 -6.19 6.05
N ALA A 37 -32.65 -6.24 5.68
CA ALA A 37 -32.21 -5.97 4.31
C ALA A 37 -32.51 -7.12 3.32
N ALA A 38 -32.74 -8.34 3.85
CA ALA A 38 -33.06 -9.51 3.04
C ALA A 38 -34.47 -9.47 2.39
N ALA A 39 -35.34 -8.57 2.82
CA ALA A 39 -36.73 -8.50 2.35
C ALA A 39 -36.94 -7.59 1.11
N MET A 40 -35.91 -6.91 0.61
CA MET A 40 -36.03 -5.92 -0.48
C MET A 40 -35.29 -6.27 -1.79
N THR A 41 -34.87 -7.53 -1.98
CA THR A 41 -34.23 -7.94 -3.25
C THR A 41 -35.28 -8.49 -4.23
N PRO A 42 -35.42 -7.95 -5.46
CA PRO A 42 -36.29 -8.53 -6.48
C PRO A 42 -35.76 -9.91 -6.91
N PRO A 43 -36.63 -10.89 -7.19
CA PRO A 43 -36.20 -12.23 -7.58
C PRO A 43 -35.70 -12.17 -9.03
N GLY A 44 -34.39 -12.30 -9.27
CA GLY A 44 -33.92 -12.39 -10.66
C GLY A 44 -32.44 -12.21 -10.98
N ARG A 45 -31.53 -12.01 -10.01
CA ARG A 45 -30.09 -12.08 -10.29
C ARG A 45 -29.45 -13.18 -9.47
N GLY A 46 -28.98 -14.20 -10.18
CA GLY A 46 -28.34 -15.39 -9.61
C GLY A 46 -27.26 -15.03 -8.60
N ARG A 47 -27.24 -15.78 -7.50
CA ARG A 47 -26.20 -15.74 -6.48
C ARG A 47 -24.88 -16.23 -7.09
N GLY A 48 -24.16 -15.36 -7.77
CA GLY A 48 -22.70 -15.42 -7.69
C GLY A 48 -22.33 -15.25 -6.22
N ARG A 49 -21.50 -16.13 -5.67
CA ARG A 49 -20.97 -16.00 -4.31
C ARG A 49 -20.12 -14.73 -4.29
N GLY A 50 -20.76 -13.58 -4.08
CA GLY A 50 -20.09 -12.30 -3.91
C GLY A 50 -19.16 -12.46 -2.72
N LEU A 51 -17.86 -12.32 -2.95
CA LEU A 51 -16.89 -12.33 -1.86
C LEU A 51 -17.11 -11.04 -1.08
N GLU A 52 -17.80 -11.16 0.06
CA GLU A 52 -17.95 -10.05 1.00
C GLU A 52 -16.60 -9.84 1.70
N VAL A 53 -15.87 -8.79 1.30
CA VAL A 53 -14.57 -8.45 1.87
C VAL A 53 -14.78 -7.55 3.08
N GLN A 54 -14.39 -8.03 4.26
CA GLN A 54 -14.40 -7.23 5.49
C GLN A 54 -13.17 -6.31 5.50
N THR A 55 -13.26 -5.13 4.88
CA THR A 55 -12.13 -4.20 4.72
C THR A 55 -11.52 -3.73 6.04
N ALA A 56 -12.34 -3.60 7.09
CA ALA A 56 -11.90 -3.29 8.46
C ALA A 56 -10.93 -4.32 9.05
N LYS A 57 -10.87 -5.52 8.49
CA LYS A 57 -9.98 -6.58 8.97
C LYS A 57 -8.55 -6.42 8.49
N TYR A 58 -8.27 -5.60 7.48
CA TYR A 58 -6.98 -5.60 6.80
C TYR A 58 -6.29 -4.24 6.86
N ALA A 59 -4.97 -4.29 6.93
CA ALA A 59 -4.08 -3.15 6.76
C ALA A 59 -3.03 -3.51 5.71
N ALA A 60 -2.61 -2.54 4.92
CA ALA A 60 -1.58 -2.70 3.90
C ALA A 60 -0.71 -1.46 3.81
N CYS A 61 0.47 -1.59 3.21
CA CYS A 61 1.32 -0.45 2.91
C CYS A 61 1.85 -0.48 1.48
N ALA A 62 2.32 0.68 1.01
CA ALA A 62 2.92 0.84 -0.31
C ALA A 62 3.94 1.96 -0.36
N LEU A 63 4.77 1.90 -1.40
CA LEU A 63 5.52 3.04 -1.90
C LEU A 63 4.86 3.59 -3.16
N LEU A 64 4.87 4.91 -3.29
CA LEU A 64 4.43 5.62 -4.50
C LEU A 64 5.51 6.60 -4.92
N ALA A 65 5.75 6.70 -6.22
CA ALA A 65 6.54 7.78 -6.80
C ALA A 65 5.67 8.67 -7.68
N PHE A 66 5.79 9.97 -7.46
CA PHE A 66 5.12 11.00 -8.23
C PHE A 66 6.16 11.95 -8.83
N ASP A 67 6.14 12.06 -10.16
CA ASP A 67 6.98 12.97 -10.92
C ASP A 67 6.44 14.39 -10.73
N LEU A 68 7.24 15.23 -10.06
CA LEU A 68 6.85 16.60 -9.72
C LEU A 68 6.88 17.52 -10.94
N ARG A 69 7.65 17.19 -11.98
CA ARG A 69 7.79 18.02 -13.18
C ARG A 69 6.63 17.78 -14.15
N ALA A 70 6.37 16.52 -14.47
CA ALA A 70 5.30 16.11 -15.38
C ALA A 70 3.93 15.97 -14.67
N GLN A 71 3.89 16.10 -13.34
CA GLN A 71 2.67 16.05 -12.53
C GLN A 71 1.87 14.75 -12.75
N ARG A 72 2.58 13.61 -12.75
CA ARG A 72 1.98 12.29 -12.96
C ARG A 72 2.57 11.23 -12.04
N TRP A 73 1.80 10.19 -11.80
CA TRP A 73 2.32 8.99 -11.15
C TRP A 73 3.36 8.31 -12.03
N ARG A 74 4.51 7.97 -11.44
CA ARG A 74 5.54 7.13 -12.06
C ARG A 74 5.19 5.67 -11.86
N TRP A 75 5.11 5.26 -10.58
CA TRP A 75 4.79 3.90 -10.19
C TRP A 75 4.17 3.87 -8.80
N ARG A 76 3.55 2.72 -8.49
CA ARG A 76 2.89 2.41 -7.22
C ARG A 76 3.18 0.94 -6.91
N LEU A 77 3.79 0.68 -5.76
CA LEU A 77 4.19 -0.66 -5.34
C LEU A 77 3.56 -0.99 -3.99
N HIS A 78 2.60 -1.90 -3.98
CA HIS A 78 2.07 -2.48 -2.74
C HIS A 78 3.12 -3.43 -2.15
N LEU A 79 3.42 -3.27 -0.85
CA LEU A 79 4.48 -4.02 -0.18
C LEU A 79 3.89 -5.17 0.62
N ASP A 80 3.22 -4.84 1.73
CA ASP A 80 2.74 -5.82 2.70
C ASP A 80 1.22 -5.69 2.92
N LEU A 81 0.59 -6.82 3.28
CA LEU A 81 -0.82 -6.91 3.67
C LEU A 81 -0.91 -7.80 4.91
N SER A 82 -1.51 -7.29 5.98
CA SER A 82 -1.77 -8.04 7.21
C SER A 82 -3.24 -7.92 7.62
N THR A 83 -3.64 -8.69 8.62
CA THR A 83 -4.84 -8.33 9.37
C THR A 83 -4.54 -7.19 10.35
N ALA A 84 -5.52 -6.35 10.61
CA ALA A 84 -5.42 -5.19 11.49
C ALA A 84 -5.52 -5.55 12.97
N ASP A 85 -6.01 -6.75 13.29
CA ASP A 85 -6.14 -7.30 14.66
C ASP A 85 -4.92 -8.14 15.10
N GLY A 86 -3.89 -8.23 14.25
CA GLY A 86 -2.68 -9.00 14.52
C GLY A 86 -1.69 -8.26 15.44
N GLY A 87 -0.77 -9.02 16.06
CA GLY A 87 0.30 -8.45 16.91
C GLY A 87 1.34 -7.61 16.16
N LEU A 88 1.44 -7.78 14.83
CA LEU A 88 2.19 -6.91 13.92
C LEU A 88 1.28 -6.57 12.74
N VAL A 89 1.30 -5.31 12.30
CA VAL A 89 0.42 -4.78 11.26
C VAL A 89 1.25 -4.23 10.11
N ALA A 90 0.79 -4.35 8.86
CA ALA A 90 1.47 -3.88 7.66
C ALA A 90 1.43 -2.34 7.54
N LEU A 91 2.15 -1.67 8.44
CA LEU A 91 2.30 -0.21 8.48
C LEU A 91 3.74 0.19 8.17
N ILE A 92 3.88 1.40 7.65
CA ILE A 92 5.14 2.13 7.56
C ILE A 92 5.06 3.34 8.47
N GLU A 93 5.95 3.41 9.46
CA GLU A 93 6.04 4.51 10.43
C GLU A 93 7.19 5.48 10.11
N ALA A 94 8.18 5.02 9.35
CA ALA A 94 9.36 5.81 9.00
C ALA A 94 9.26 6.36 7.57
N ALA A 95 9.83 7.55 7.37
CA ALA A 95 10.02 8.07 6.02
C ALA A 95 10.96 7.16 5.21
N PRO A 96 10.71 6.95 3.90
CA PRO A 96 11.60 6.18 3.06
C PRO A 96 12.92 6.94 2.86
N THR A 97 14.02 6.19 2.70
CA THR A 97 15.33 6.74 2.33
C THR A 97 15.53 6.58 0.83
N VAL A 98 16.05 7.61 0.18
CA VAL A 98 16.37 7.59 -1.25
C VAL A 98 17.88 7.79 -1.39
N ALA A 99 18.58 6.84 -2.00
CA ALA A 99 20.03 6.87 -2.17
C ALA A 99 20.46 5.92 -3.29
N ASP A 100 21.52 6.27 -3.99
CA ASP A 100 22.26 5.35 -4.87
C ASP A 100 23.05 4.36 -4.00
N LEU A 101 22.63 3.09 -3.99
CA LEU A 101 23.16 2.05 -3.09
C LEU A 101 24.31 1.25 -3.71
N ASP A 102 24.40 1.20 -5.04
CA ASP A 102 25.39 0.40 -5.75
C ASP A 102 26.34 1.21 -6.64
N ALA A 103 26.23 2.54 -6.59
CA ALA A 103 27.03 3.51 -7.31
C ALA A 103 26.88 3.43 -8.85
N ASP A 104 25.69 3.05 -9.33
CA ASP A 104 25.37 3.03 -10.77
C ASP A 104 24.83 4.37 -11.30
N GLY A 105 24.51 5.31 -10.40
CA GLY A 105 24.01 6.65 -10.71
C GLY A 105 22.49 6.77 -10.70
N GLU A 106 21.75 5.67 -10.52
CA GLU A 106 20.31 5.66 -10.30
C GLU A 106 20.01 5.62 -8.79
N LEU A 107 18.86 6.16 -8.37
CA LEU A 107 18.50 6.15 -6.94
C LEU A 107 17.61 4.94 -6.62
N GLU A 108 17.96 4.21 -5.55
CA GLU A 108 17.05 3.27 -4.90
C GLU A 108 16.24 3.93 -3.77
N VAL A 109 15.11 3.28 -3.46
CA VAL A 109 14.25 3.58 -2.33
C VAL A 109 14.32 2.45 -1.31
N VAL A 110 14.64 2.79 -0.06
CA VAL A 110 14.65 1.87 1.09
C VAL A 110 13.54 2.22 2.06
N VAL A 111 12.76 1.23 2.48
CA VAL A 111 11.73 1.40 3.52
C VAL A 111 11.62 0.15 4.39
N ALA A 112 11.37 0.35 5.69
CA ALA A 112 11.08 -0.72 6.62
C ALA A 112 9.60 -0.72 7.00
N THR A 113 9.02 -1.91 7.16
CA THR A 113 7.63 -2.09 7.59
C THR A 113 7.58 -2.70 8.99
N MET A 114 6.46 -2.48 9.69
CA MET A 114 6.24 -3.02 11.03
C MET A 114 6.12 -4.55 11.06
N LEU A 115 6.03 -5.24 9.91
CA LEU A 115 6.11 -6.70 9.83
C LEU A 115 7.56 -7.24 9.92
N GLY A 116 8.54 -6.35 10.08
CA GLY A 116 9.97 -6.72 10.15
C GLY A 116 10.63 -6.87 8.78
N PHE A 117 9.95 -6.45 7.70
CA PHE A 117 10.55 -6.43 6.37
C PHE A 117 11.29 -5.12 6.10
N VAL A 118 12.44 -5.24 5.46
CA VAL A 118 13.10 -4.12 4.78
C VAL A 118 12.98 -4.37 3.29
N HIS A 119 12.43 -3.38 2.59
CA HIS A 119 12.25 -3.38 1.14
C HIS A 119 13.27 -2.43 0.51
N VAL A 120 13.85 -2.85 -0.61
CA VAL A 120 14.68 -2.01 -1.47
C VAL A 120 14.14 -2.10 -2.89
N VAL A 121 13.87 -0.94 -3.48
CA VAL A 121 13.19 -0.78 -4.76
C VAL A 121 14.03 0.15 -5.64
N GLY A 122 14.19 -0.19 -6.92
CA GLY A 122 14.85 0.69 -7.88
C GLY A 122 14.04 1.94 -8.20
N GLY A 123 14.66 2.88 -8.91
CA GLY A 123 14.03 4.10 -9.41
C GLY A 123 12.82 3.87 -10.32
N ASP A 124 12.75 2.69 -10.96
CA ASP A 124 11.64 2.24 -11.79
C ASP A 124 10.47 1.63 -11.00
N GLY A 125 10.62 1.47 -9.69
CA GLY A 125 9.61 0.87 -8.81
C GLY A 125 9.69 -0.66 -8.72
N ALA A 126 10.68 -1.31 -9.34
CA ALA A 126 10.89 -2.74 -9.24
C ALA A 126 11.66 -3.13 -7.96
N PRO A 127 11.27 -4.19 -7.24
CA PRO A 127 12.07 -4.70 -6.13
C PRO A 127 13.48 -5.10 -6.60
N ARG A 128 14.51 -4.70 -5.85
CA ARG A 128 15.90 -5.10 -6.13
C ARG A 128 16.09 -6.59 -5.84
N GLU A 129 16.99 -7.23 -6.59
CA GLU A 129 17.32 -8.65 -6.39
C GLU A 129 17.77 -8.91 -4.94
N GLY A 130 17.25 -9.99 -4.34
CA GLY A 130 17.53 -10.35 -2.95
C GLY A 130 16.70 -9.61 -1.90
N TRP A 131 15.83 -8.68 -2.32
CA TRP A 131 14.92 -7.95 -1.44
C TRP A 131 13.46 -8.30 -1.76
N PRO A 132 12.54 -8.21 -0.77
CA PRO A 132 12.76 -7.79 0.61
C PRO A 132 13.48 -8.83 1.47
N VAL A 133 14.05 -8.37 2.58
CA VAL A 133 14.59 -9.22 3.65
C VAL A 133 13.77 -9.05 4.92
N GLN A 134 13.64 -10.11 5.71
CA GLN A 134 12.99 -10.08 7.02
C GLN A 134 14.05 -10.11 8.12
N LEU A 135 13.93 -9.22 9.10
CA LEU A 135 14.82 -9.10 10.26
C LEU A 135 14.21 -9.70 11.53
#